data_AF-A0A3N5TPW3-F1
#
_entry.id   AF-A0A3N5TPW3-F1
#
_cell.length_a   1.000
_cell.length_b   1.000
_cell.length_c   1.000
_cell.angle_alpha   90.00
_cell.angle_beta   90.00
_cell.angle_gamma   90.00
#
_symmetry.space_group_name_H-M   'P 1'
#
loop_
_entity.id
_entity.type
_entity.pdbx_description
1 polymer ?
#
loop_
_entity_poly.entity_id
_entity_poly.type
_entity_poly.pdbx_seq_one_letter_code
_entity_poly.pdbx_strand_id
1 'polypeptide(L)'
;MEEKVMIGEEAETGQRTEPGSPAVHKLQERFLIRVPARHNPRLLKIIDRVNADDELYTLWQVINTNAVKRLGMSDHGPVHVQIVANIALKLLRLLIDRGVQPTSVA
;
A
#
# COMPACT_ATOMS: atom_id res chain seq x y z
N MET A 1 -46.37 -22.78 34.99
CA MET A 1 -46.62 -23.47 33.72
C MET A 1 -47.26 -22.45 32.80
N GLU A 2 -46.62 -21.92 31.77
CA GLU A 2 -45.37 -22.25 31.10
C GLU A 2 -44.67 -20.95 30.69
N GLU A 3 -43.37 -20.93 30.92
CA GLU A 3 -42.42 -19.92 30.47
C GLU A 3 -42.06 -20.28 29.02
N LYS A 4 -42.34 -19.39 28.06
CA LYS A 4 -41.86 -19.54 26.69
C LYS A 4 -40.90 -18.41 26.36
N VAL A 5 -39.64 -18.67 26.68
CA VAL A 5 -38.47 -18.00 26.12
C VAL A 5 -38.52 -18.19 24.61
N MET A 6 -38.55 -17.09 23.86
CA MET A 6 -38.23 -17.06 22.43
C MET A 6 -37.19 -15.96 22.21
N ILE A 7 -35.95 -16.39 22.39
CA ILE A 7 -34.72 -15.75 21.91
C ILE A 7 -34.88 -15.42 20.42
N GLY A 8 -34.94 -14.12 20.09
CA GLY A 8 -34.80 -13.63 18.74
C GLY A 8 -33.32 -13.66 18.38
N GLU A 9 -32.92 -14.65 17.59
CA GLU A 9 -31.59 -14.76 17.00
C GLU A 9 -31.46 -13.69 15.91
N GLU A 10 -30.84 -12.55 16.23
CA GLU A 10 -30.40 -11.59 15.21
C GLU A 10 -29.26 -12.23 14.41
N ALA A 11 -29.65 -13.00 13.39
CA ALA A 11 -28.75 -13.40 12.33
C ALA A 11 -28.41 -12.14 11.52
N GLU A 12 -27.35 -11.42 11.91
CA GLU A 12 -26.60 -10.55 11.01
C GLU A 12 -26.17 -11.41 9.81
N THR A 13 -27.02 -11.39 8.78
CA THR A 13 -26.71 -11.99 7.50
C THR A 13 -25.57 -11.19 6.91
N GLY A 14 -24.35 -11.67 7.17
CA GLY A 14 -23.14 -11.21 6.51
C GLY A 14 -23.39 -11.26 5.01
N GLN A 15 -23.52 -10.08 4.41
CA GLN A 15 -23.69 -9.94 2.97
C GLN A 15 -22.47 -10.57 2.32
N ARG A 16 -22.65 -11.76 1.72
CA ARG A 16 -21.68 -12.32 0.79
C ARG A 16 -21.62 -11.35 -0.38
N THR A 17 -20.50 -10.66 -0.52
CA THR A 17 -20.26 -9.83 -1.69
C THR A 17 -20.03 -10.75 -2.88
N GLU A 18 -21.00 -10.79 -3.79
CA GLU A 18 -20.87 -11.42 -5.10
C GLU A 18 -19.62 -10.88 -5.82
N PRO A 19 -18.79 -11.72 -6.44
CA PRO A 19 -17.66 -11.26 -7.24
C PRO A 19 -18.21 -10.50 -8.47
N GLY A 20 -18.18 -9.17 -8.42
CA GLY A 20 -18.67 -8.29 -9.48
C GLY A 20 -19.71 -7.24 -9.07
N SER A 21 -20.10 -7.14 -7.79
CA SER A 21 -21.03 -6.07 -7.36
C SER A 21 -20.38 -4.67 -7.43
N PRO A 22 -21.11 -3.61 -7.86
CA PRO A 22 -20.57 -2.24 -7.99
C PRO A 22 -20.03 -1.65 -6.66
N ALA A 23 -20.33 -2.28 -5.52
CA ALA A 23 -19.79 -1.93 -4.22
C ALA A 23 -18.30 -2.30 -4.01
N VAL A 24 -17.68 -3.07 -4.92
CA VAL A 24 -16.27 -3.51 -4.79
C VAL A 24 -15.26 -2.42 -5.20
N HIS A 25 -15.69 -1.39 -5.92
CA HIS A 25 -14.86 -0.20 -6.17
C HIS A 25 -15.33 0.98 -5.33
N LYS A 26 -15.12 0.93 -4.01
CA LYS A 26 -14.66 2.18 -3.37
C LYS A 26 -13.29 2.43 -3.99
N LEU A 27 -13.25 3.29 -5.02
CA LEU A 27 -12.04 3.93 -5.49
C LEU A 27 -11.43 4.65 -4.28
N GLN A 28 -10.65 3.94 -3.47
CA GLN A 28 -9.59 4.57 -2.74
C GLN A 28 -8.71 5.15 -3.84
N GLU A 29 -8.70 6.48 -3.95
CA GLU A 29 -7.78 7.17 -4.85
C GLU A 29 -6.41 6.53 -4.69
N ARG A 30 -5.90 5.94 -5.78
CA ARG A 30 -4.61 5.24 -5.76
C ARG A 30 -3.57 6.21 -5.23
N PHE A 31 -2.89 5.83 -4.15
CA PHE A 31 -1.75 6.60 -3.68
C PHE A 31 -0.60 6.47 -4.69
N LEU A 32 -0.24 7.58 -5.33
CA LEU A 32 0.90 7.65 -6.24
C LEU A 32 2.16 8.06 -5.47
N ILE A 33 3.22 7.26 -5.56
CA ILE A 33 4.50 7.62 -4.98
C ILE A 33 5.19 8.70 -5.84
N ARG A 34 5.86 9.62 -5.17
CA ARG A 34 6.58 10.75 -5.76
C ARG A 34 7.95 10.85 -5.11
N VAL A 35 9.01 10.64 -5.88
CA VAL A 35 10.39 10.86 -5.41
C VAL A 35 11.04 11.99 -6.20
N PRO A 36 11.98 12.75 -5.61
CA PRO A 36 12.63 13.86 -6.31
C PRO A 36 13.57 13.35 -7.41
N ALA A 37 13.04 13.18 -8.63
CA ALA A 37 13.79 12.66 -9.78
C ALA A 37 14.91 13.60 -10.26
N ARG A 38 14.77 14.92 -10.03
CA ARG A 38 15.65 15.96 -10.58
C ARG A 38 15.78 15.78 -12.10
N HIS A 39 16.97 15.85 -12.65
CA HIS A 39 17.24 15.67 -14.08
C HIS A 39 17.54 14.20 -14.46
N ASN A 40 17.00 13.21 -13.73
CA ASN A 40 17.24 11.80 -14.01
C ASN A 40 16.04 11.16 -14.74
N PRO A 41 16.08 11.04 -16.08
CA PRO A 41 14.99 10.47 -16.87
C PRO A 41 14.79 8.97 -16.64
N ARG A 42 15.84 8.23 -16.24
CA ARG A 42 15.73 6.80 -15.93
C ARG A 42 14.92 6.60 -14.65
N LEU A 43 15.20 7.41 -13.62
CA LEU A 43 14.44 7.39 -12.37
C LEU A 43 12.98 7.77 -12.61
N LEU A 44 12.70 8.78 -13.44
CA LEU A 44 11.32 9.14 -13.78
C LEU A 44 10.56 7.95 -14.38
N LYS A 45 11.13 7.28 -15.39
CA LYS A 45 10.53 6.08 -16.01
C LYS A 45 10.26 4.95 -15.01
N ILE A 46 11.15 4.76 -14.03
CA ILE A 46 10.95 3.75 -12.97
C ILE A 46 9.73 4.11 -12.13
N ILE A 47 9.61 5.38 -11.72
CA ILE A 47 8.50 5.85 -10.89
C ILE A 47 7.17 5.79 -11.64
N ASP A 48 7.17 6.13 -12.93
CA ASP A 48 5.98 5.99 -13.79
C ASP A 48 5.52 4.53 -13.86
N ARG A 49 6.46 3.59 -14.04
CA ARG A 49 6.16 2.15 -14.04
C ARG A 49 5.62 1.68 -12.69
N VAL A 50 6.26 2.07 -11.58
CA VAL A 50 5.82 1.70 -10.23
C VAL A 50 4.41 2.20 -9.94
N ASN A 51 4.08 3.43 -10.34
CA ASN A 51 2.76 4.02 -10.14
C ASN A 51 1.67 3.39 -11.03
N ALA A 52 2.05 2.91 -12.21
CA ALA A 52 1.14 2.24 -13.15
C ALA A 52 0.95 0.74 -12.86
N ASP A 53 1.73 0.15 -11.96
CA ASP A 53 1.73 -1.30 -11.70
C ASP A 53 0.65 -1.69 -10.68
N ASP A 54 -0.40 -2.34 -11.19
CA ASP A 54 -1.55 -2.79 -10.39
C ASP A 54 -1.20 -3.94 -9.43
N GLU A 55 -0.30 -4.84 -9.86
CA GLU A 55 0.13 -5.97 -9.04
C GLU A 55 0.95 -5.47 -7.85
N LEU A 56 1.91 -4.58 -8.10
CA LEU A 56 2.74 -3.98 -7.07
C LEU A 56 1.90 -3.20 -6.05
N TYR A 57 0.94 -2.39 -6.52
CA TYR A 57 0.04 -1.66 -5.63
C TYR A 57 -0.82 -2.62 -4.78
N THR A 58 -1.32 -3.70 -5.38
CA THR A 58 -2.10 -4.72 -4.68
C THR A 58 -1.28 -5.39 -3.58
N LEU A 59 -0.01 -5.72 -3.83
CA LEU A 59 0.88 -6.29 -2.82
C LEU A 59 1.09 -5.34 -1.64
N TRP A 60 1.19 -4.03 -1.87
CA TRP A 60 1.25 -3.04 -0.79
C TRP A 60 -0.04 -3.02 0.05
N GLN A 61 -1.21 -3.13 -0.57
CA GLN A 61 -2.48 -3.22 0.15
C GLN A 61 -2.60 -4.50 0.99
N VAL A 62 -2.11 -5.63 0.46
CA VAL A 62 -2.08 -6.91 1.17
C VAL A 62 -1.19 -6.82 2.41
N ILE A 63 0.04 -6.29 2.27
CA ILE A 63 0.95 -6.12 3.40
C ILE A 63 0.34 -5.14 4.43
N ASN A 64 -0.26 -4.05 3.96
CA ASN A 64 -0.89 -3.07 4.84
C ASN A 64 -2.07 -3.66 5.61
N THR A 65 -2.84 -4.56 5.00
CA THR A 65 -3.91 -5.30 5.68
C THR A 65 -3.37 -6.13 6.84
N ASN A 66 -2.26 -6.84 6.65
CA ASN A 66 -1.64 -7.61 7.73
C ASN A 66 -1.13 -6.69 8.84
N ALA A 67 -0.41 -5.62 8.49
CA ALA A 67 0.18 -4.73 9.49
C ALA A 67 -0.88 -3.95 10.28
N VAL A 68 -1.81 -3.29 9.59
CA VAL A 68 -2.79 -2.39 10.22
C VAL A 68 -3.92 -3.19 10.85
N LYS A 69 -4.60 -4.05 10.08
CA LYS A 69 -5.83 -4.70 10.57
C LYS A 69 -5.54 -5.86 11.52
N ARG A 70 -4.46 -6.62 11.32
CA ARG A 70 -4.18 -7.81 12.14
C ARG A 70 -3.24 -7.52 13.30
N LEU A 71 -2.28 -6.60 13.13
CA LEU A 71 -1.23 -6.35 14.12
C LEU A 71 -1.33 -4.97 14.79
N GLY A 72 -2.29 -4.13 14.40
CA GLY A 72 -2.50 -2.81 15.01
C GLY A 72 -1.34 -1.83 14.79
N MET A 73 -0.51 -2.05 13.78
CA MET A 73 0.60 -1.17 13.43
C MET A 73 0.18 -0.03 12.50
N SER A 74 1.05 0.98 12.36
CA SER A 74 0.89 2.06 11.38
C SER A 74 1.04 1.55 9.93
N ASP A 75 0.92 2.43 8.94
CA ASP A 75 1.02 2.06 7.52
C ASP A 75 2.31 1.29 7.20
N HIS A 76 2.13 0.18 6.49
CA HIS A 76 3.19 -0.61 5.85
C HIS A 76 2.89 -0.80 4.36
N GLY A 77 2.16 0.14 3.78
CA GLY A 77 1.72 0.16 2.40
C GLY A 77 2.32 1.36 1.64
N PRO A 78 1.52 2.07 0.83
CA PRO A 78 2.03 3.11 -0.05
C PRO A 78 2.75 4.28 0.66
N VAL A 79 2.32 4.67 1.86
CA VAL A 79 2.94 5.79 2.60
C VAL A 79 4.31 5.38 3.12
N HIS A 80 4.43 4.16 3.66
CA HIS A 80 5.71 3.61 4.07
C HIS A 80 6.69 3.55 2.89
N VAL A 81 6.25 3.03 1.74
CA VAL A 81 7.08 2.94 0.52
C VAL A 81 7.55 4.33 0.07
N GLN A 82 6.65 5.33 0.08
CA GLN A 82 6.98 6.72 -0.24
C GLN A 82 8.10 7.29 0.65
N ILE A 83 8.02 7.05 1.97
CA ILE A 83 9.02 7.55 2.93
C ILE A 83 10.36 6.86 2.71
N VAL A 84 10.37 5.53 2.62
CA VAL A 84 11.60 4.75 2.43
C VAL A 84 12.27 5.11 1.11
N ALA A 85 11.53 5.23 0.01
CA ALA A 85 12.09 5.60 -1.29
C ALA A 85 12.76 6.99 -1.27
N ASN A 86 12.13 7.98 -0.60
CA ASN A 86 12.71 9.32 -0.45
C ASN A 86 13.99 9.31 0.38
N ILE A 87 13.98 8.62 1.52
CA ILE A 87 15.14 8.56 2.42
C ILE A 87 16.28 7.78 1.77
N ALA A 88 16.00 6.64 1.15
CA ALA A 88 16.99 5.85 0.42
C ALA A 88 17.66 6.67 -0.69
N LEU A 89 16.89 7.40 -1.50
CA LEU A 89 17.43 8.25 -2.54
C LEU A 89 18.25 9.42 -1.98
N LYS A 90 17.84 10.01 -0.85
CA LYS A 90 18.61 11.04 -0.14
C LYS A 90 19.94 10.48 0.37
N LEU A 91 19.93 9.31 1.03
CA LEU A 91 21.12 8.65 1.54
C LEU A 91 22.09 8.28 0.42
N LEU A 92 21.59 7.69 -0.67
CA LEU A 92 22.41 7.37 -1.84
C LEU A 92 23.14 8.61 -2.38
N ARG A 93 22.43 9.74 -2.50
CA ARG A 93 23.03 10.99 -2.96
C ARG A 93 24.10 11.51 -2.00
N LEU A 94 23.84 11.50 -0.69
CA LEU A 94 24.82 11.91 0.31
C LEU A 94 26.10 11.07 0.28
N LEU A 95 25.97 9.77 0.01
CA LEU A 95 27.10 8.85 -0.10
C LEU A 95 27.91 9.14 -1.38
N ILE A 96 27.24 9.28 -2.52
CA ILE A 96 27.88 9.64 -3.80
C ILE A 96 28.60 10.98 -3.70
N ASP A 97 27.97 11.98 -3.08
CA ASP A 97 28.55 13.32 -2.86
C ASP A 97 29.83 13.25 -2.01
N ARG A 98 30.06 12.16 -1.26
CA ARG A 98 31.28 11.90 -0.47
C ARG A 98 32.23 10.89 -1.12
N GLY A 99 32.03 10.59 -2.40
CA GLY A 99 32.90 9.70 -3.17
C GLY A 99 32.70 8.21 -2.87
N VAL A 100 31.66 7.83 -2.12
CA VAL A 100 31.32 6.43 -1.89
C VAL A 100 30.69 5.88 -3.17
N GLN A 101 31.32 4.86 -3.74
CA GLN A 101 30.83 4.20 -4.94
C GLN A 101 29.73 3.20 -4.58
N PRO A 102 28.50 3.36 -5.12
CA PRO A 102 27.45 2.37 -4.90
C PRO A 102 27.79 1.05 -5.58
N THR A 103 27.55 -0.07 -4.91
CA THR A 103 27.78 -1.42 -5.44
C THR A 103 26.70 -1.89 -6.41
N SER A 104 25.56 -1.21 -6.44
CA SER A 104 24.46 -1.51 -7.36
C SER A 104 23.78 -0.22 -7.78
N VAL A 105 23.86 0.09 -9.07
CA VAL A 105 22.97 1.01 -9.79
C VAL A 105 23.05 0.59 -11.26
N ALA A 106 21.95 0.12 -11.83
CA ALA A 106 21.83 -0.19 -13.25
C ALA A 106 21.61 1.08 -14.07
#